data_AF-A0A3M1BZP9-F1
#
_entry.id   AF-A0A3M1BZP9-F1
#
_cell.length_a   1.000
_cell.length_b   1.000
_cell.length_c   1.000
_cell.angle_alpha   90.00
_cell.angle_beta   90.00
_cell.angle_gamma   90.00
#
_symmetry.space_group_name_H-M   'P 1'
#
loop_
_entity.id
_entity.type
_entity.pdbx_description
1 polymer ?
#
loop_
_entity_poly.entity_id
_entity_poly.type
_entity_poly.pdbx_seq_one_letter_code
_entity_poly.pdbx_strand_id
1 'polypeptide(L)'
;MKLSEVAELLQGKLYGDPDFEVEGLSSVENPREGTVVFCQEKEQVEKLKGLRVVLVVSEEVDFPNYIRVGAVRLALARFLSYAYPEKHPSGISEKAHIEEGVRIGKDVYVGPFVYLGKGAVLDDGVKVYPFCYIGEGVRIGKNSVLFSGVHVYPGCVIGEGVKIHSGSVIGADGFGYYVGPEGILKLNHIGKVVIEDHVEIGANTCIDRALIDQTLIGSGTKIDNLVQIGHNCRIGAGNIIVSQVGLSGSVKTGRGVVLAGQVGVADHVE
;
A
#
# COMPACT_ATOMS: atom_id res chain seq x y z
N MET A 1 16.01 -16.49 16.67
CA MET A 1 17.25 -15.81 16.19
C MET A 1 17.97 -15.23 17.40
N LYS A 2 19.30 -15.11 17.38
CA LYS A 2 20.04 -14.58 18.53
C LYS A 2 19.85 -13.07 18.69
N LEU A 3 19.98 -12.56 19.92
CA LEU A 3 19.88 -11.13 20.18
C LEU A 3 20.90 -10.29 19.38
N SER A 4 22.11 -10.83 19.20
CA SER A 4 23.15 -10.24 18.33
C SER A 4 22.69 -10.06 16.88
N GLU A 5 22.02 -11.05 16.30
CA GLU A 5 21.47 -10.98 14.94
C GLU A 5 20.35 -9.93 14.85
N VAL A 6 19.52 -9.80 15.89
CA VAL A 6 18.49 -8.76 15.95
C VAL A 6 19.15 -7.37 16.00
N ALA A 7 20.19 -7.18 16.83
CA ALA A 7 20.89 -5.91 16.91
C ALA A 7 21.53 -5.50 15.58
N GLU A 8 22.12 -6.45 14.86
CA GLU A 8 22.67 -6.22 13.52
C GLU A 8 21.58 -5.83 12.50
N LEU A 9 20.47 -6.58 12.45
CA LEU A 9 19.31 -6.28 11.61
C LEU A 9 18.77 -4.87 11.86
N LEU A 10 18.68 -4.47 13.13
CA LEU A 10 18.18 -3.17 13.53
C LEU A 10 19.20 -2.04 13.37
N GLN A 11 20.47 -2.37 13.13
CA GLN A 11 21.61 -1.44 13.20
C GLN A 11 21.66 -0.71 14.55
N GLY A 12 21.36 -1.46 15.62
CA GLY A 12 21.26 -0.96 16.98
C GLY A 12 22.45 -1.39 17.85
N LYS A 13 22.66 -0.68 18.95
CA LYS A 13 23.66 -1.05 19.96
C LYS A 13 23.05 -2.05 20.94
N LEU A 14 23.66 -3.23 21.04
CA LEU A 14 23.24 -4.31 21.94
C LEU A 14 23.72 -4.06 23.37
N TYR A 15 22.85 -4.34 24.34
CA TYR A 15 23.14 -4.41 25.76
C TYR A 15 22.51 -5.69 26.32
N GLY A 16 23.26 -6.43 27.14
CA GLY A 16 22.82 -7.72 27.70
C GLY A 16 23.50 -8.93 27.06
N ASP A 17 22.82 -10.06 27.06
CA ASP A 17 23.32 -11.36 26.57
C ASP A 17 23.17 -11.49 25.04
N PRO A 18 24.27 -11.48 24.26
CA PRO A 18 24.22 -11.57 22.80
C PRO A 18 23.71 -12.91 22.27
N ASP A 19 23.73 -13.96 23.10
CA ASP A 19 23.29 -15.31 22.75
C ASP A 19 21.83 -15.59 23.15
N PHE A 20 21.13 -14.63 23.76
CA PHE A 20 19.73 -14.76 24.10
C PHE A 20 18.88 -15.11 22.87
N GLU A 21 18.11 -16.19 22.94
CA GLU A 21 17.22 -16.61 21.86
C GLU A 21 15.94 -15.78 21.84
N VAL A 22 15.75 -15.04 20.74
CA VAL A 22 14.53 -14.32 20.45
C VAL A 22 13.57 -15.23 19.69
N GLU A 23 12.39 -15.46 20.30
CA GLU A 23 11.34 -16.35 19.82
C GLU A 23 10.30 -15.64 18.93
N GLY A 24 10.24 -14.31 18.97
CA GLY A 24 9.32 -13.54 18.13
C GLY A 24 9.12 -12.10 18.60
N LEU A 25 7.93 -11.58 18.33
CA LEU A 25 7.49 -10.22 18.65
C LEU A 25 6.27 -10.25 19.59
N SER A 26 6.19 -9.32 20.53
CA SER A 26 4.95 -9.03 21.27
C SER A 26 4.72 -7.53 21.42
N SER A 27 3.48 -7.15 21.74
CA SER A 27 3.15 -5.76 22.05
C SER A 27 3.49 -5.44 23.51
N VAL A 28 3.47 -4.16 23.87
CA VAL A 28 3.66 -3.71 25.26
C VAL A 28 2.49 -4.15 26.14
N GLU A 29 1.29 -4.20 25.58
CA GLU A 29 0.03 -4.50 26.28
C GLU A 29 -0.13 -6.01 26.56
N ASN A 30 0.42 -6.85 25.70
CA ASN A 30 0.35 -8.31 25.82
C ASN A 30 1.75 -8.93 25.64
N PRO A 31 2.67 -8.69 26.60
CA PRO A 31 4.04 -9.17 26.48
C PRO A 31 4.11 -10.69 26.58
N ARG A 32 5.01 -11.29 25.79
CA ARG A 32 5.30 -12.72 25.86
C ARG A 32 6.78 -12.94 26.15
N GLU A 33 7.08 -13.85 27.06
CA GLU A 33 8.46 -14.23 27.39
C GLU A 33 9.23 -14.64 26.13
N GLY A 34 10.52 -14.29 26.07
CA GLY A 34 11.41 -14.61 24.94
C GLY A 34 11.24 -13.73 23.70
N THR A 35 10.33 -12.75 23.70
CA THR A 35 10.06 -11.90 22.52
C THR A 35 10.70 -10.51 22.59
N VAL A 36 10.86 -9.89 21.42
CA VAL A 36 11.23 -8.48 21.29
C VAL A 36 10.00 -7.60 21.45
N VAL A 37 10.15 -6.49 22.18
CA VAL A 37 9.12 -5.46 22.37
C VAL A 37 9.70 -4.09 22.03
N PHE A 38 9.04 -3.37 21.12
CA PHE A 38 9.46 -2.05 20.67
C PHE A 38 8.79 -0.97 21.55
N CYS A 39 9.58 -0.25 22.33
CA CYS A 39 9.10 0.75 23.28
C CYS A 39 9.46 2.16 22.81
N GLN A 40 8.44 3.00 22.61
CA GLN A 40 8.57 4.41 22.25
C GLN A 40 8.68 5.33 23.47
N GLU A 41 8.03 4.94 24.57
CA GLU A 41 7.90 5.78 25.78
C GLU A 41 8.45 5.07 27.02
N LYS A 42 8.96 5.85 27.98
CA LYS A 42 9.52 5.31 29.24
C LYS A 42 8.50 4.51 30.06
N GLU A 43 7.25 4.92 30.07
CA GLU A 43 6.18 4.21 30.78
C GLU A 43 6.00 2.77 30.27
N GLN A 44 6.27 2.52 28.98
CA GLN A 44 6.19 1.18 28.40
C GLN A 44 7.28 0.26 28.95
N VAL A 45 8.48 0.80 29.20
CA VAL A 45 9.60 0.05 29.78
C VAL A 45 9.26 -0.38 31.21
N GLU A 46 8.68 0.51 32.01
CA GLU A 46 8.28 0.21 33.39
C GLU A 46 7.25 -0.93 33.47
N LYS A 47 6.28 -0.98 32.54
CA LYS A 47 5.28 -2.06 32.46
C LYS A 47 5.88 -3.44 32.18
N LEU A 48 7.08 -3.48 31.59
CA LEU A 48 7.75 -4.71 31.18
C LEU A 48 8.81 -5.18 32.18
N LYS A 49 9.05 -4.42 33.27
CA LYS A 49 10.00 -4.80 34.31
C LYS A 49 9.63 -6.14 34.94
N GLY A 50 10.64 -6.98 35.14
CA GLY A 50 10.47 -8.32 35.71
C GLY A 50 10.10 -9.40 34.68
N LEU A 51 9.79 -9.03 33.43
CA LEU A 51 9.56 -9.98 32.35
C LEU A 51 10.87 -10.31 31.62
N ARG A 52 11.00 -11.54 31.14
CA ARG A 52 12.10 -12.02 30.29
C ARG A 52 11.80 -11.69 28.83
N VAL A 53 11.82 -10.40 28.49
CA VAL A 53 11.70 -9.89 27.12
C VAL A 53 12.99 -9.19 26.66
N VAL A 54 13.05 -8.83 25.39
CA VAL A 54 14.11 -7.96 24.82
C VAL A 54 13.47 -6.63 24.45
N LEU A 55 14.00 -5.52 24.96
CA LEU A 55 13.47 -4.20 24.60
C LEU A 55 14.21 -3.58 23.41
N VAL A 56 13.48 -2.90 22.53
CA VAL A 56 14.06 -1.99 21.53
C VAL A 56 13.63 -0.58 21.90
N VAL A 57 14.60 0.28 22.21
CA VAL A 57 14.41 1.61 22.82
C VAL A 57 15.28 2.67 22.15
N SER A 58 14.93 3.94 22.30
CA SER A 58 15.72 5.08 21.82
C SER A 58 16.79 5.55 22.82
N GLU A 59 16.57 5.31 24.10
CA GLU A 59 17.45 5.73 25.20
C GLU A 59 18.00 4.53 25.97
N GLU A 60 19.01 4.74 26.81
CA GLU A 60 19.50 3.71 27.72
C GLU A 60 18.46 3.46 28.83
N VAL A 61 18.30 2.18 29.21
CA VAL A 61 17.32 1.74 30.20
C VAL A 61 17.94 0.72 31.15
N ASP A 62 17.41 0.64 32.36
CA ASP A 62 17.74 -0.41 33.32
C ASP A 62 16.91 -1.67 33.01
N PHE A 63 17.41 -2.46 32.05
CA PHE A 63 16.78 -3.69 31.62
C PHE A 63 17.84 -4.74 31.24
N PRO A 64 17.65 -6.04 31.55
CA PRO A 64 18.68 -7.05 31.33
C PRO A 64 19.14 -7.19 29.87
N ASN A 65 18.21 -7.18 28.92
CA ASN A 65 18.47 -7.32 27.49
C ASN A 65 17.74 -6.24 26.70
N TYR A 66 18.47 -5.38 26.00
CA TYR A 66 17.87 -4.37 25.13
C TYR A 66 18.78 -3.96 23.97
N ILE A 67 18.16 -3.39 22.94
CA ILE A 67 18.84 -2.82 21.78
C ILE A 67 18.48 -1.35 21.70
N ARG A 68 19.50 -0.49 21.70
CA ARG A 68 19.33 0.95 21.52
C ARG A 68 19.42 1.33 20.05
N VAL A 69 18.40 2.03 19.54
CA VAL A 69 18.29 2.47 18.13
C VAL A 69 18.00 3.96 18.05
N GLY A 70 18.34 4.61 16.94
CA GLY A 70 18.02 6.03 16.74
C GLY A 70 16.52 6.32 16.51
N ALA A 71 15.78 5.34 15.99
CA ALA A 71 14.34 5.47 15.72
C ALA A 71 13.61 4.13 15.90
N VAL A 72 12.86 3.99 16.99
CA VAL A 72 12.18 2.75 17.36
C VAL A 72 11.17 2.30 16.29
N ARG A 73 10.41 3.23 15.71
CA ARG A 73 9.44 2.90 14.63
C ARG A 73 10.12 2.39 13.36
N LEU A 74 11.25 2.96 12.98
CA LEU A 74 12.03 2.48 11.83
C LEU A 74 12.59 1.09 12.11
N ALA A 75 13.09 0.85 13.32
CA ALA A 75 13.56 -0.46 13.75
C ALA A 75 12.43 -1.50 13.71
N LEU A 76 11.22 -1.15 14.17
CA LEU A 76 10.04 -2.01 14.08
C LEU A 76 9.72 -2.34 12.62
N ALA A 77 9.70 -1.34 11.73
CA ALA A 77 9.45 -1.58 10.30
C ALA A 77 10.47 -2.56 9.69
N ARG A 78 11.77 -2.37 9.96
CA ARG A 78 12.83 -3.29 9.52
C ARG A 78 12.65 -4.70 10.05
N PHE A 79 12.34 -4.82 11.34
CA PHE A 79 12.10 -6.11 11.97
C PHE A 79 10.91 -6.84 11.34
N LEU A 80 9.78 -6.14 11.16
CA LEU A 80 8.59 -6.70 10.54
C LEU A 80 8.86 -7.17 9.11
N SER A 81 9.56 -6.36 8.30
CA SER A 81 9.91 -6.74 6.93
C SER A 81 10.80 -7.98 6.85
N TYR A 82 11.71 -8.18 7.80
CA TYR A 82 12.62 -9.33 7.83
C TYR A 82 11.98 -10.58 8.43
N ALA A 83 11.39 -10.45 9.62
CA ALA A 83 10.88 -11.59 10.39
C ALA A 83 9.50 -12.05 9.90
N TYR A 84 8.72 -11.15 9.31
CA TYR A 84 7.35 -11.40 8.84
C TYR A 84 7.16 -10.90 7.40
N PRO A 85 7.96 -11.39 6.44
CA PRO A 85 7.82 -10.97 5.06
C PRO A 85 6.47 -11.42 4.51
N GLU A 86 5.85 -10.56 3.71
CA GLU A 86 4.61 -10.90 3.03
C GLU A 86 4.85 -12.05 2.06
N LYS A 87 4.08 -13.13 2.19
CA LYS A 87 4.17 -14.31 1.33
C LYS A 87 3.01 -14.30 0.34
N HIS A 88 3.35 -14.39 -0.94
CA HIS A 88 2.36 -14.48 -2.00
C HIS A 88 2.44 -15.81 -2.73
N PRO A 89 1.28 -16.35 -3.18
CA PRO A 89 1.26 -17.51 -4.05
C PRO A 89 1.86 -17.19 -5.44
N SER A 90 2.00 -18.22 -6.25
CA SER A 90 2.37 -18.16 -7.67
C SER A 90 1.48 -19.14 -8.45
N GLY A 91 1.43 -18.97 -9.77
CA GLY A 91 0.65 -19.80 -10.66
C GLY A 91 -0.65 -19.15 -11.12
N ILE A 92 -1.22 -19.71 -12.18
CA ILE A 92 -2.42 -19.20 -12.84
C ILE A 92 -3.53 -20.21 -12.60
N SER A 93 -4.64 -19.77 -12.02
CA SER A 93 -5.80 -20.64 -11.81
C SER A 93 -6.49 -20.98 -13.14
N GLU A 94 -6.86 -22.24 -13.34
CA GLU A 94 -7.69 -22.69 -14.46
C GLU A 94 -9.09 -22.04 -14.48
N LYS A 95 -9.52 -21.43 -13.36
CA LYS A 95 -10.78 -20.70 -13.24
C LYS A 95 -10.66 -19.22 -13.58
N ALA A 96 -9.48 -18.74 -13.96
CA ALA A 96 -9.30 -17.40 -14.47
C ALA A 96 -9.77 -17.32 -15.94
N HIS A 97 -10.38 -16.22 -16.31
CA HIS A 97 -10.70 -15.91 -17.70
C HIS A 97 -9.60 -15.02 -18.27
N ILE A 98 -8.95 -15.47 -19.34
CA ILE A 98 -7.82 -14.77 -19.96
C ILE A 98 -8.14 -14.59 -21.44
N GLU A 99 -8.30 -13.34 -21.86
CA GLU A 99 -8.60 -13.01 -23.25
C GLU A 99 -7.36 -13.05 -24.17
N GLU A 100 -7.60 -12.89 -25.47
CA GLU A 100 -6.57 -12.89 -26.50
C GLU A 100 -5.53 -11.77 -26.29
N GLY A 101 -4.26 -12.10 -26.56
CA GLY A 101 -3.18 -11.12 -26.55
C GLY A 101 -2.71 -10.69 -25.16
N VAL A 102 -3.27 -11.26 -24.09
CA VAL A 102 -2.77 -11.06 -22.72
C VAL A 102 -1.32 -11.56 -22.61
N ARG A 103 -0.46 -10.76 -21.99
CA ARG A 103 0.95 -11.10 -21.75
C ARG A 103 1.18 -11.24 -20.24
N ILE A 104 1.81 -12.35 -19.84
CA ILE A 104 2.05 -12.67 -18.45
C ILE A 104 3.54 -12.98 -18.26
N GLY A 105 4.16 -12.29 -17.31
CA GLY A 105 5.56 -12.46 -16.92
C GLY A 105 5.81 -13.72 -16.08
N LYS A 106 7.00 -13.79 -15.50
CA LYS A 106 7.46 -14.88 -14.63
C LYS A 106 6.94 -14.69 -13.21
N ASP A 107 6.80 -15.80 -12.48
CA ASP A 107 6.42 -15.81 -11.06
C ASP A 107 5.13 -15.04 -10.73
N VAL A 108 4.23 -14.91 -11.71
CA VAL A 108 2.93 -14.26 -11.55
C VAL A 108 1.97 -15.15 -10.78
N TYR A 109 1.04 -14.54 -10.03
CA TYR A 109 -0.15 -15.21 -9.52
C TYR A 109 -1.41 -14.63 -10.15
N VAL A 110 -2.29 -15.49 -10.65
CA VAL A 110 -3.64 -15.14 -11.09
C VAL A 110 -4.63 -16.06 -10.39
N GLY A 111 -5.38 -15.50 -9.45
CA GLY A 111 -6.36 -16.23 -8.66
C GLY A 111 -7.57 -16.71 -9.46
N PRO A 112 -8.37 -17.64 -8.91
CA PRO A 112 -9.63 -18.06 -9.52
C PRO A 112 -10.58 -16.88 -9.74
N PHE A 113 -11.34 -16.93 -10.84
CA PHE A 113 -12.34 -15.93 -11.20
C PHE A 113 -11.79 -14.51 -11.45
N VAL A 114 -10.48 -14.38 -11.67
CA VAL A 114 -9.91 -13.17 -12.25
C VAL A 114 -10.30 -13.10 -13.73
N TYR A 115 -10.65 -11.90 -14.19
CA TYR A 115 -10.82 -11.60 -15.61
C TYR A 115 -9.66 -10.73 -16.10
N LEU A 116 -8.93 -11.21 -17.12
CA LEU A 116 -7.90 -10.46 -17.82
C LEU A 116 -8.39 -10.14 -19.23
N GLY A 117 -8.69 -8.86 -19.47
CA GLY A 117 -9.17 -8.35 -20.75
C GLY A 117 -8.09 -8.30 -21.83
N LYS A 118 -8.53 -8.19 -23.08
CA LYS A 118 -7.70 -8.22 -24.28
C LYS A 118 -6.45 -7.35 -24.16
N GLY A 119 -5.30 -7.91 -24.53
CA GLY A 119 -4.03 -7.18 -24.57
C GLY A 119 -3.51 -6.66 -23.22
N ALA A 120 -4.10 -7.08 -22.09
CA ALA A 120 -3.59 -6.75 -20.76
C ALA A 120 -2.16 -7.31 -20.58
N VAL A 121 -1.34 -6.61 -19.79
CA VAL A 121 0.06 -6.98 -19.54
C VAL A 121 0.30 -7.04 -18.04
N LEU A 122 0.73 -8.20 -17.57
CA LEU A 122 1.21 -8.44 -16.21
C LEU A 122 2.71 -8.71 -16.28
N ASP A 123 3.52 -7.82 -15.70
CA ASP A 123 4.97 -8.01 -15.62
C ASP A 123 5.37 -9.07 -14.56
N ASP A 124 6.68 -9.34 -14.46
CA ASP A 124 7.23 -10.34 -13.55
C ASP A 124 6.82 -10.08 -12.08
N GLY A 125 6.45 -11.15 -11.37
CA GLY A 125 6.13 -11.13 -9.95
C GLY A 125 4.77 -10.51 -9.60
N VAL A 126 3.97 -10.06 -10.58
CA VAL A 126 2.62 -9.51 -10.34
C VAL A 126 1.71 -10.54 -9.66
N LYS A 127 0.93 -10.09 -8.68
CA LYS A 127 -0.05 -10.92 -7.95
C LYS A 127 -1.44 -10.34 -8.11
N VAL A 128 -2.35 -11.07 -8.75
CA VAL A 128 -3.76 -10.70 -8.91
C VAL A 128 -4.62 -11.72 -8.17
N TYR A 129 -5.22 -11.29 -7.06
CA TYR A 129 -6.05 -12.13 -6.20
C TYR A 129 -7.45 -12.36 -6.79
N PRO A 130 -8.24 -13.31 -6.25
CA PRO A 130 -9.53 -13.69 -6.81
C PRO A 130 -10.50 -12.53 -7.04
N PHE A 131 -11.38 -12.69 -8.02
CA PHE A 131 -12.47 -11.75 -8.35
C PHE A 131 -12.02 -10.37 -8.84
N CYS A 132 -10.75 -10.20 -9.22
CA CYS A 132 -10.32 -8.96 -9.87
C CYS A 132 -10.80 -8.88 -11.31
N TYR A 133 -11.09 -7.66 -11.77
CA TYR A 133 -11.30 -7.34 -13.18
C TYR A 133 -10.14 -6.46 -13.68
N ILE A 134 -9.41 -6.94 -14.67
CA ILE A 134 -8.32 -6.21 -15.32
C ILE A 134 -8.75 -5.93 -16.76
N GLY A 135 -9.11 -4.68 -17.06
CA GLY A 135 -9.68 -4.28 -18.34
C GLY A 135 -8.70 -4.36 -19.53
N GLU A 136 -9.26 -4.15 -20.73
CA GLU A 136 -8.49 -4.16 -21.99
C GLU A 136 -7.29 -3.20 -21.93
N GLY A 137 -6.14 -3.69 -22.39
CA GLY A 137 -4.91 -2.91 -22.53
C GLY A 137 -4.32 -2.39 -21.21
N VAL A 138 -4.82 -2.84 -20.06
CA VAL A 138 -4.24 -2.49 -18.75
C VAL A 138 -2.82 -3.03 -18.64
N ARG A 139 -1.93 -2.24 -18.04
CA ARG A 139 -0.53 -2.63 -17.78
C ARG A 139 -0.25 -2.59 -16.28
N ILE A 140 0.33 -3.66 -15.75
CA ILE A 140 0.68 -3.79 -14.34
C ILE A 140 2.17 -4.12 -14.24
N GLY A 141 2.93 -3.22 -13.62
CA GLY A 141 4.37 -3.31 -13.46
C GLY A 141 4.78 -4.37 -12.44
N LYS A 142 6.09 -4.66 -12.43
CA LYS A 142 6.69 -5.77 -11.68
C LYS A 142 6.33 -5.76 -10.20
N ASN A 143 6.21 -6.94 -9.60
CA ASN A 143 6.00 -7.11 -8.15
C ASN A 143 4.78 -6.36 -7.57
N SER A 144 3.85 -5.89 -8.41
CA SER A 144 2.62 -5.24 -7.95
C SER A 144 1.59 -6.26 -7.50
N VAL A 145 0.82 -5.92 -6.47
CA VAL A 145 -0.15 -6.80 -5.81
C VAL A 145 -1.52 -6.14 -5.81
N LEU A 146 -2.47 -6.79 -6.48
CA LEU A 146 -3.89 -6.42 -6.47
C LEU A 146 -4.64 -7.47 -5.64
N PHE A 147 -5.19 -7.05 -4.50
CA PHE A 147 -5.97 -7.90 -3.62
C PHE A 147 -7.38 -8.16 -4.18
N SER A 148 -8.11 -9.07 -3.53
CA SER A 148 -9.35 -9.61 -4.07
C SER A 148 -10.39 -8.53 -4.41
N GLY A 149 -11.02 -8.64 -5.59
CA GLY A 149 -12.09 -7.74 -5.98
C GLY A 149 -11.62 -6.32 -6.33
N VAL A 150 -10.36 -6.14 -6.72
CA VAL A 150 -9.89 -4.89 -7.34
C VAL A 150 -10.36 -4.83 -8.79
N HIS A 151 -10.93 -3.69 -9.18
CA HIS A 151 -11.39 -3.45 -10.55
C HIS A 151 -10.55 -2.36 -11.21
N VAL A 152 -9.91 -2.69 -12.33
CA VAL A 152 -9.08 -1.76 -13.12
C VAL A 152 -9.68 -1.62 -14.51
N TYR A 153 -10.10 -0.42 -14.86
CA TYR A 153 -10.76 -0.11 -16.12
C TYR A 153 -9.78 -0.05 -17.31
N PRO A 154 -10.28 -0.19 -18.55
CA PRO A 154 -9.45 -0.26 -19.75
C PRO A 154 -8.45 0.90 -19.91
N GLY A 155 -7.24 0.55 -20.35
CA GLY A 155 -6.16 1.48 -20.67
C GLY A 155 -5.42 2.10 -19.48
N CYS A 156 -5.78 1.74 -18.23
CA CYS A 156 -5.06 2.19 -17.05
C CYS A 156 -3.64 1.58 -16.97
N VAL A 157 -2.73 2.32 -16.32
CA VAL A 157 -1.34 1.91 -16.12
C VAL A 157 -1.02 1.92 -14.64
N ILE A 158 -0.46 0.82 -14.16
CA ILE A 158 -0.01 0.61 -12.78
C ILE A 158 1.48 0.30 -12.81
N GLY A 159 2.27 1.04 -12.04
CA GLY A 159 3.73 0.91 -11.93
C GLY A 159 4.21 -0.35 -11.20
N GLU A 160 5.49 -0.36 -10.87
CA GLU A 160 6.17 -1.42 -10.12
C GLU A 160 5.94 -1.32 -8.60
N GLY A 161 5.80 -2.46 -7.94
CA GLY A 161 5.68 -2.55 -6.48
C GLY A 161 4.47 -1.82 -5.90
N VAL A 162 3.42 -1.65 -6.70
CA VAL A 162 2.15 -1.03 -6.28
C VAL A 162 1.32 -2.06 -5.52
N LYS A 163 0.66 -1.64 -4.44
CA LYS A 163 -0.33 -2.47 -3.74
C LYS A 163 -1.71 -1.82 -3.79
N ILE A 164 -2.73 -2.60 -4.17
CA ILE A 164 -4.11 -2.13 -4.23
C ILE A 164 -5.00 -3.09 -3.45
N HIS A 165 -5.58 -2.60 -2.37
CA HIS A 165 -6.42 -3.39 -1.48
C HIS A 165 -7.84 -3.61 -2.01
N SER A 166 -8.49 -4.61 -1.42
CA SER A 166 -9.76 -5.16 -1.89
C SER A 166 -10.86 -4.12 -2.10
N GLY A 167 -11.67 -4.33 -3.13
CA GLY A 167 -12.82 -3.49 -3.46
C GLY A 167 -12.50 -2.14 -4.09
N SER A 168 -11.22 -1.79 -4.27
CA SER A 168 -10.83 -0.53 -4.90
C SER A 168 -11.08 -0.54 -6.41
N VAL A 169 -11.49 0.62 -6.91
CA VAL A 169 -11.91 0.83 -8.29
C VAL A 169 -11.03 1.88 -8.95
N ILE A 170 -10.32 1.49 -10.00
CA ILE A 170 -9.34 2.30 -10.70
C ILE A 170 -9.83 2.56 -12.12
N GLY A 171 -10.07 3.83 -12.45
CA GLY A 171 -10.41 4.29 -13.79
C GLY A 171 -11.90 4.24 -14.13
N ALA A 172 -12.79 4.24 -13.13
CA ALA A 172 -14.20 4.51 -13.36
C ALA A 172 -14.42 5.92 -13.97
N ASP A 173 -15.59 6.15 -14.55
CA ASP A 173 -15.96 7.46 -15.07
C ASP A 173 -16.04 8.50 -13.94
N GLY A 174 -15.45 9.67 -14.17
CA GLY A 174 -15.61 10.81 -13.28
C GLY A 174 -17.02 11.42 -13.30
N PHE A 175 -17.27 12.25 -12.29
CA PHE A 175 -18.51 13.02 -12.16
C PHE A 175 -18.50 14.29 -13.04
N GLY A 176 -18.46 14.11 -14.36
CA GLY A 176 -18.54 15.20 -15.34
C GLY A 176 -19.89 15.26 -16.04
N TYR A 177 -20.61 16.37 -15.86
CA TYR A 177 -21.89 16.64 -16.49
C TYR A 177 -21.96 18.10 -16.95
N TYR A 178 -22.51 18.33 -18.14
CA TYR A 178 -22.98 19.66 -18.53
C TYR A 178 -24.40 19.86 -17.99
N VAL A 179 -24.63 20.98 -17.29
CA VAL A 179 -25.95 21.35 -16.76
C VAL A 179 -26.36 22.66 -17.44
N GLY A 180 -27.38 22.61 -18.29
CA GLY A 180 -27.81 23.75 -19.07
C GLY A 180 -29.23 23.64 -19.61
N PRO A 181 -29.61 24.51 -20.57
CA PRO A 181 -30.97 24.54 -21.14
C PRO A 181 -31.42 23.22 -21.78
N GLU A 182 -30.47 22.41 -22.25
CA GLU A 182 -30.71 21.07 -22.82
C GLU A 182 -30.85 19.96 -21.76
N GLY A 183 -30.75 20.30 -20.47
CA GLY A 183 -30.81 19.38 -19.35
C GLY A 183 -29.43 19.00 -18.81
N ILE A 184 -29.35 17.80 -18.20
CA ILE A 184 -28.12 17.24 -17.64
C ILE A 184 -27.54 16.24 -18.64
N LEU A 185 -26.41 16.57 -19.25
CA LEU A 185 -25.74 15.73 -20.25
C LEU A 185 -24.44 15.15 -19.68
N LYS A 186 -24.25 13.83 -19.82
CA LYS A 186 -23.02 13.14 -19.39
C LYS A 186 -21.85 13.56 -20.27
N LEU A 187 -20.74 13.91 -19.64
CA LEU A 187 -19.45 14.03 -20.32
C LEU A 187 -18.74 12.67 -20.26
N ASN A 188 -18.59 12.03 -21.42
CA ASN A 188 -17.93 10.73 -21.52
C ASN A 188 -16.43 10.89 -21.23
N HIS A 189 -15.93 10.19 -20.22
CA HIS A 189 -14.52 10.23 -19.86
C HIS A 189 -13.74 9.23 -20.70
N ILE A 190 -12.85 9.74 -21.55
CA ILE A 190 -12.04 8.93 -22.48
C ILE A 190 -10.57 8.83 -22.05
N GLY A 191 -10.19 9.54 -20.99
CA GLY A 191 -8.82 9.51 -20.45
C GLY A 191 -8.51 8.22 -19.71
N LYS A 192 -7.49 8.21 -18.86
CA LYS A 192 -7.09 7.02 -18.09
C LYS A 192 -6.64 7.36 -16.68
N VAL A 193 -6.28 6.34 -15.92
CA VAL A 193 -5.52 6.49 -14.67
C VAL A 193 -4.10 5.98 -14.90
N VAL A 194 -3.13 6.72 -14.37
CA VAL A 194 -1.73 6.31 -14.30
C VAL A 194 -1.30 6.35 -12.84
N ILE A 195 -0.88 5.20 -12.32
CA ILE A 195 -0.33 5.02 -10.98
C ILE A 195 1.15 4.70 -11.16
N GLU A 196 2.01 5.52 -10.59
CA GLU A 196 3.46 5.32 -10.60
C GLU A 196 3.91 4.29 -9.54
N ASP A 197 5.21 4.06 -9.46
CA ASP A 197 5.81 2.98 -8.67
C ASP A 197 5.63 3.15 -7.16
N HIS A 198 5.58 2.05 -6.43
CA HIS A 198 5.56 1.96 -4.96
C HIS A 198 4.38 2.68 -4.28
N VAL A 199 3.30 2.93 -5.03
CA VAL A 199 2.05 3.46 -4.50
C VAL A 199 1.30 2.37 -3.71
N GLU A 200 0.66 2.76 -2.61
CA GLU A 200 -0.28 1.88 -1.90
C GLU A 200 -1.66 2.51 -1.85
N ILE A 201 -2.68 1.73 -2.19
CA ILE A 201 -4.09 2.15 -2.24
C ILE A 201 -4.89 1.24 -1.31
N GLY A 202 -5.51 1.85 -0.29
CA GLY A 202 -6.37 1.20 0.69
C GLY A 202 -7.64 0.63 0.08
N ALA A 203 -8.41 -0.08 0.90
CA ALA A 203 -9.62 -0.79 0.48
C ALA A 203 -10.76 0.18 0.15
N ASN A 204 -11.58 -0.21 -0.82
CA ASN A 204 -12.74 0.54 -1.30
C ASN A 204 -12.42 2.00 -1.67
N THR A 205 -11.20 2.25 -2.15
CA THR A 205 -10.79 3.55 -2.66
C THR A 205 -11.12 3.64 -4.16
N CYS A 206 -11.62 4.79 -4.58
CA CYS A 206 -12.00 5.07 -5.96
C CYS A 206 -11.09 6.13 -6.57
N ILE A 207 -10.55 5.85 -7.75
CA ILE A 207 -9.73 6.79 -8.52
C ILE A 207 -10.34 6.91 -9.91
N ASP A 208 -10.95 8.04 -10.21
CA ASP A 208 -11.65 8.26 -11.47
C ASP A 208 -10.66 8.53 -12.60
N ARG A 209 -10.97 8.03 -13.80
CA ARG A 209 -10.22 8.37 -15.00
C ARG A 209 -10.44 9.83 -15.37
N ALA A 210 -9.46 10.45 -16.02
CA ALA A 210 -9.61 11.80 -16.54
C ALA A 210 -10.63 11.89 -17.68
N LEU A 211 -11.17 13.10 -17.90
CA LEU A 211 -12.07 13.36 -19.02
C LEU A 211 -11.39 13.08 -20.38
N ILE A 212 -10.18 13.59 -20.60
CA ILE A 212 -9.42 13.43 -21.85
C ILE A 212 -8.05 12.81 -21.62
N ASP A 213 -7.28 13.34 -20.67
CA ASP A 213 -5.88 12.97 -20.46
C ASP A 213 -5.72 11.81 -19.47
N GLN A 214 -5.16 12.10 -18.30
CA GLN A 214 -4.95 11.12 -17.24
C GLN A 214 -5.16 11.74 -15.86
N THR A 215 -5.72 10.94 -14.96
CA THR A 215 -5.54 11.12 -13.51
C THR A 215 -4.22 10.46 -13.14
N LEU A 216 -3.35 11.17 -12.41
CA LEU A 216 -1.99 10.73 -12.10
C LEU A 216 -1.81 10.60 -10.59
N ILE A 217 -1.28 9.45 -10.16
CA ILE A 217 -0.84 9.21 -8.78
C ILE A 217 0.68 9.03 -8.78
N GLY A 218 1.39 9.96 -8.16
CA GLY A 218 2.85 10.00 -8.14
C GLY A 218 3.48 8.96 -7.21
N SER A 219 4.71 8.56 -7.55
CA SER A 219 5.41 7.45 -6.92
C SER A 219 5.51 7.54 -5.39
N GLY A 220 5.39 6.39 -4.72
CA GLY A 220 5.55 6.27 -3.27
C GLY A 220 4.38 6.85 -2.44
N THR A 221 3.33 7.36 -3.08
CA THR A 221 2.14 7.88 -2.40
C THR A 221 1.38 6.76 -1.68
N LYS A 222 0.90 7.05 -0.47
CA LYS A 222 0.12 6.12 0.37
C LYS A 222 -1.28 6.69 0.55
N ILE A 223 -2.26 5.96 0.03
CA ILE A 223 -3.69 6.31 0.05
C ILE A 223 -4.38 5.28 0.93
N ASP A 224 -5.04 5.74 1.99
CA ASP A 224 -5.77 4.90 2.93
C ASP A 224 -7.14 4.49 2.36
N ASN A 225 -7.96 3.84 3.18
CA ASN A 225 -9.25 3.28 2.83
C ASN A 225 -10.31 4.37 2.55
N LEU A 226 -11.28 4.04 1.69
CA LEU A 226 -12.45 4.89 1.41
C LEU A 226 -12.09 6.30 0.93
N VAL A 227 -10.98 6.44 0.23
CA VAL A 227 -10.59 7.72 -0.40
C VAL A 227 -11.29 7.86 -1.75
N GLN A 228 -11.72 9.07 -2.08
CA GLN A 228 -12.17 9.43 -3.43
C GLN A 228 -11.15 10.35 -4.08
N ILE A 229 -10.67 9.98 -5.26
CA ILE A 229 -9.86 10.84 -6.12
C ILE A 229 -10.63 11.10 -7.41
N GLY A 230 -11.06 12.35 -7.59
CA GLY A 230 -11.80 12.79 -8.78
C GLY A 230 -10.98 12.76 -10.06
N HIS A 231 -11.68 12.92 -11.19
CA HIS A 231 -11.09 12.93 -12.51
C HIS A 231 -10.05 14.06 -12.68
N ASN A 232 -9.04 13.84 -13.53
CA ASN A 232 -7.99 14.81 -13.86
C ASN A 232 -7.08 15.22 -12.70
N CYS A 233 -7.20 14.60 -11.52
CA CYS A 233 -6.30 14.89 -10.41
C CYS A 233 -4.83 14.57 -10.75
N ARG A 234 -3.92 15.36 -10.20
CA ARG A 234 -2.47 15.12 -10.26
C ARG A 234 -1.89 15.10 -8.86
N ILE A 235 -1.75 13.91 -8.31
CA ILE A 235 -1.20 13.71 -6.97
C ILE A 235 0.32 13.54 -7.10
N GLY A 236 1.10 14.40 -6.44
CA GLY A 236 2.56 14.33 -6.49
C GLY A 236 3.12 13.06 -5.83
N ALA A 237 4.44 12.95 -5.77
CA ALA A 237 5.11 11.79 -5.15
C ALA A 237 5.09 11.84 -3.62
N GLY A 238 5.06 10.67 -2.98
CA GLY A 238 5.23 10.51 -1.53
C GLY A 238 4.16 11.17 -0.67
N ASN A 239 2.96 11.40 -1.20
CA ASN A 239 1.86 11.96 -0.43
C ASN A 239 1.29 10.92 0.55
N ILE A 240 0.74 11.40 1.67
CA ILE A 240 0.00 10.58 2.64
C ILE A 240 -1.44 11.07 2.66
N ILE A 241 -2.36 10.25 2.17
CA ILE A 241 -3.78 10.57 2.05
C ILE A 241 -4.54 9.62 2.96
N VAL A 242 -5.01 10.12 4.11
CA VAL A 242 -5.65 9.32 5.16
C VAL A 242 -7.13 9.04 4.81
N SER A 243 -7.74 8.08 5.50
CA SER A 243 -9.05 7.55 5.16
C SER A 243 -10.14 8.62 5.06
N GLN A 244 -11.09 8.35 4.16
CA GLN A 244 -12.24 9.23 3.88
C GLN A 244 -11.88 10.62 3.34
N VAL A 245 -10.64 10.84 2.88
CA VAL A 245 -10.32 12.05 2.11
C VAL A 245 -11.07 12.04 0.78
N GLY A 246 -11.62 13.18 0.40
CA GLY A 246 -12.27 13.40 -0.89
C GLY A 246 -11.60 14.52 -1.67
N LEU A 247 -11.06 14.19 -2.84
CA LEU A 247 -10.51 15.16 -3.78
C LEU A 247 -11.47 15.32 -4.96
N SER A 248 -11.93 16.55 -5.17
CA SER A 248 -12.76 16.90 -6.33
C SER A 248 -11.95 16.87 -7.62
N GLY A 249 -12.60 17.06 -8.76
CA GLY A 249 -11.93 17.01 -10.06
C GLY A 249 -10.80 18.03 -10.21
N SER A 250 -9.76 17.66 -10.94
CA SER A 250 -8.63 18.52 -11.32
C SER A 250 -7.79 19.08 -10.16
N VAL A 251 -7.88 18.49 -8.96
CA VAL A 251 -6.99 18.83 -7.83
C VAL A 251 -5.55 18.45 -8.15
N LYS A 252 -4.61 19.31 -7.78
CA LYS A 252 -3.17 19.01 -7.83
C LYS A 252 -2.59 19.04 -6.42
N THR A 253 -1.60 18.19 -6.17
CA THR A 253 -0.79 18.27 -4.95
C THR A 253 0.69 18.25 -5.30
N GLY A 254 1.49 18.90 -4.46
CA GLY A 254 2.95 18.80 -4.51
C GLY A 254 3.47 17.46 -4.01
N ARG A 255 4.77 17.42 -3.71
CA ARG A 255 5.44 16.24 -3.12
C ARG A 255 5.30 16.25 -1.59
N GLY A 256 4.97 15.11 -1.00
CA GLY A 256 5.02 14.93 0.45
C GLY A 256 3.94 15.67 1.24
N VAL A 257 2.80 16.00 0.61
CA VAL A 257 1.64 16.55 1.30
C VAL A 257 0.99 15.47 2.16
N VAL A 258 0.48 15.88 3.32
CA VAL A 258 -0.29 15.03 4.22
C VAL A 258 -1.71 15.58 4.29
N LEU A 259 -2.67 14.76 3.86
CA LEU A 259 -4.10 15.01 4.04
C LEU A 259 -4.62 14.08 5.13
N ALA A 260 -4.98 14.66 6.27
CA ALA A 260 -5.54 13.91 7.40
C ALA A 260 -6.95 13.38 7.08
N GLY A 261 -7.46 12.50 7.95
CA GLY A 261 -8.73 11.84 7.70
C GLY A 261 -9.88 12.81 7.50
N GLN A 262 -10.79 12.48 6.58
CA GLN A 262 -11.99 13.28 6.24
C GLN A 262 -11.72 14.68 5.67
N VAL A 263 -10.51 14.99 5.21
CA VAL A 263 -10.26 16.25 4.48
C VAL A 263 -11.00 16.22 3.13
N GLY A 264 -11.72 17.30 2.82
CA GLY A 264 -12.32 17.55 1.51
C GLY A 264 -11.58 18.67 0.78
N VAL A 265 -11.27 18.46 -0.51
CA VAL A 265 -10.62 19.47 -1.36
C VAL A 265 -11.53 19.80 -2.54
N ALA A 266 -11.78 21.10 -2.74
CA ALA A 266 -12.58 21.63 -3.85
C ALA A 266 -11.88 21.41 -5.19
N ASP A 267 -12.64 21.53 -6.28
CA ASP A 267 -12.14 21.32 -7.63
C ASP A 267 -11.12 22.41 -8.03
N HIS A 268 -10.19 22.04 -8.91
CA HIS A 268 -9.17 22.96 -9.45
C HIS A 268 -8.24 23.64 -8.43
N VAL A 269 -8.11 23.09 -7.22
CA VAL A 269 -7.14 23.52 -6.20
C VAL A 269 -5.75 22.96 -6.46
N GLU A 270 -4.71 23.73 -6.14
CA GLU A 270 -3.28 23.36 -6.25
C GLU A 270 -2.52 23.58 -4.93
#